data_AF-A0A2B4S2Z3-F1
#
_entry.id   AF-A0A2B4S2Z3-F1
#
_cell.length_a   1.000
_cell.length_b   1.000
_cell.length_c   1.000
_cell.angle_alpha   90.00
_cell.angle_beta   90.00
_cell.angle_gamma   90.00
#
_symmetry.space_group_name_H-M   'P 1'
#
loop_
_entity.id
_entity.type
_entity.pdbx_description
1 polymer ?
#
loop_
_entity_poly.entity_id
_entity_poly.type
_entity_poly.pdbx_seq_one_letter_code
_entity_poly.pdbx_strand_id
1 'polypeptide(L)'
;MKAENPDEIDRLSFHLPMFKEMGDQVHMEVSPLRPYAGLATDICKRVNNGDETVFEDIPTVPKAGLFYWITFIIEYPGKTQDELLAFWLQEAKAALGGKKSGKVVDLWKVVGERKVYILLCVESPYEVDRISFDLPMMKQMGDCIHMEVKSVRPYEAFHDDLKKMVAR
;
A
#
# COMPACT_ATOMS: atom_id res chain seq x y z
N MET A 1 -3.36 -16.38 1.14
CA MET A 1 -2.67 -17.11 2.21
C MET A 1 -2.58 -16.16 3.40
N LYS A 2 -3.03 -16.57 4.59
CA LYS A 2 -2.93 -15.76 5.81
C LYS A 2 -1.96 -16.50 6.72
N ALA A 3 -0.96 -15.79 7.23
CA ALA A 3 -0.03 -16.30 8.23
C ALA A 3 -0.28 -15.53 9.53
N GLU A 4 -0.30 -16.23 10.66
CA GLU A 4 -0.51 -15.63 11.98
C GLU A 4 0.79 -15.13 12.60
N ASN A 5 1.93 -15.64 12.12
CA ASN A 5 3.28 -15.27 12.56
C ASN A 5 4.30 -15.40 11.42
N PRO A 6 5.52 -14.83 11.58
CA PRO A 6 6.56 -14.92 10.56
C PRO A 6 6.98 -16.37 10.21
N ASP A 7 7.08 -17.26 11.20
CA ASP A 7 7.52 -18.66 10.99
C ASP A 7 6.55 -19.46 10.10
N GLU A 8 5.27 -19.08 10.07
CA GLU A 8 4.29 -19.65 9.15
C GLU A 8 4.54 -19.22 7.70
N ILE A 9 5.04 -18.01 7.47
CA ILE A 9 5.35 -17.54 6.12
C ILE A 9 6.44 -18.43 5.51
N ASP A 10 7.49 -18.73 6.28
CA ASP A 10 8.56 -19.63 5.86
C ASP A 10 8.02 -21.03 5.57
N ARG A 11 7.23 -21.59 6.48
CA ARG A 11 6.63 -22.91 6.27
C ARG A 11 5.76 -22.94 5.01
N LEU A 12 4.93 -21.93 4.81
CA LEU A 12 3.99 -21.90 3.69
C LEU A 12 4.68 -21.65 2.34
N SER A 13 5.77 -20.89 2.30
CA SER A 13 6.53 -20.62 1.08
C SER A 13 7.11 -21.91 0.48
N PHE A 14 7.66 -22.81 1.32
CA PHE A 14 8.16 -24.12 0.87
C PHE A 14 7.07 -25.05 0.30
N HIS A 15 5.79 -24.78 0.56
CA HIS A 15 4.69 -25.55 0.00
C HIS A 15 4.23 -25.04 -1.37
N LEU A 16 4.68 -23.85 -1.79
CA LEU A 16 4.31 -23.29 -3.09
C LEU A 16 4.91 -24.13 -4.23
N PRO A 17 4.13 -24.46 -5.28
CA PRO A 17 4.61 -25.28 -6.41
C PRO A 17 5.91 -24.75 -7.03
N MET A 18 6.02 -23.43 -7.25
CA MET A 18 7.24 -22.83 -7.81
C MET A 18 8.46 -23.02 -6.90
N PHE A 19 8.31 -22.92 -5.58
CA PHE A 19 9.42 -23.17 -4.64
C PHE A 19 9.88 -24.63 -4.69
N LYS A 20 8.94 -25.57 -4.87
CA LYS A 20 9.27 -27.00 -5.00
C LYS A 20 9.98 -27.32 -6.31
N GLU A 21 9.56 -26.69 -7.41
CA GLU A 21 10.10 -26.97 -8.75
C GLU A 21 11.40 -26.23 -9.05
N MET A 22 11.51 -24.98 -8.61
CA MET A 22 12.59 -24.07 -8.99
C MET A 22 13.59 -23.79 -7.85
N GLY A 23 13.26 -24.17 -6.61
CA GLY A 23 14.17 -24.13 -5.47
C GLY A 23 14.82 -22.77 -5.25
N ASP A 24 16.15 -22.72 -5.37
CA ASP A 24 17.01 -21.55 -5.12
C ASP A 24 16.85 -20.42 -6.14
N GLN A 25 16.19 -20.67 -7.27
CA GLN A 25 15.90 -19.64 -8.27
C GLN A 25 14.72 -18.73 -7.88
N VAL A 26 13.96 -19.10 -6.85
CA VAL A 26 12.83 -18.30 -6.39
C VAL A 26 13.29 -17.28 -5.35
N HIS A 27 13.15 -15.99 -5.70
CA HIS A 27 13.36 -14.89 -4.77
C HIS A 27 12.03 -14.45 -4.15
N MET A 28 11.98 -14.38 -2.82
CA MET A 28 10.82 -13.91 -2.07
C MET A 28 11.25 -12.83 -1.08
N GLU A 29 10.50 -11.73 -1.08
CA GLU A 29 10.63 -10.64 -0.12
C GLU A 29 9.35 -10.56 0.71
N VAL A 30 9.49 -10.36 2.02
CA VAL A 30 8.38 -10.29 2.96
C VAL A 30 8.50 -9.01 3.76
N SER A 31 7.45 -8.18 3.72
CA SER A 31 7.37 -6.96 4.53
C SER A 31 6.21 -7.04 5.50
N PRO A 32 6.39 -6.75 6.80
CA PRO A 32 5.28 -6.67 7.74
C PRO A 32 4.44 -5.44 7.43
N LEU A 33 3.15 -5.66 7.19
CA LEU A 33 2.19 -4.60 6.88
C LEU A 33 1.22 -4.42 8.04
N ARG A 34 0.83 -3.17 8.29
CA ARG A 34 -0.30 -2.84 9.16
C ARG A 34 -1.35 -2.02 8.40
N PRO A 35 -2.63 -2.11 8.76
CA PRO A 35 -3.66 -1.28 8.17
C PRO A 35 -3.38 0.20 8.40
N TYR A 36 -3.62 1.01 7.38
CA TYR A 36 -3.31 2.43 7.44
C TYR A 36 -4.26 3.20 8.36
N ALA A 37 -5.51 2.76 8.50
CA ALA A 37 -6.46 3.38 9.44
C ALA A 37 -6.03 3.18 10.90
N GLY A 38 -5.49 2.00 11.22
CA GLY A 38 -4.88 1.74 12.53
C GLY A 38 -3.72 2.70 12.83
N LEU A 39 -2.83 2.95 11.85
CA LEU A 39 -1.78 3.95 12.00
C LEU A 39 -2.36 5.35 12.21
N ALA A 40 -3.34 5.75 11.39
CA ALA A 40 -3.97 7.06 11.47
C ALA A 40 -4.56 7.33 12.86
N THR A 41 -5.19 6.32 13.46
CA THR A 41 -5.73 6.36 14.82
C THR A 41 -4.63 6.61 15.86
N ASP A 42 -3.52 5.86 15.79
CA ASP A 42 -2.40 6.03 16.72
C ASP A 42 -1.76 7.41 16.61
N ILE A 43 -1.57 7.90 15.38
CA ILE A 43 -1.02 9.24 15.13
C ILE A 43 -1.98 10.31 15.65
N CYS A 44 -3.29 10.16 15.42
CA CYS A 44 -4.29 11.12 15.87
C CYS A 44 -4.29 11.28 17.39
N LYS A 45 -4.30 10.16 18.12
CA LYS A 45 -4.19 10.14 19.59
C LYS A 45 -2.95 10.88 20.09
N ARG A 46 -1.82 10.70 19.39
CA ARG A 46 -0.54 11.33 19.75
C ARG A 46 -0.49 12.83 19.45
N VAL A 47 -0.91 13.23 18.25
CA VAL A 47 -0.81 14.63 17.77
C VAL A 47 -1.84 15.52 18.46
N ASN A 48 -3.06 15.01 18.71
CA ASN A 48 -4.15 15.79 19.28
C ASN A 48 -4.33 15.58 20.80
N ASN A 49 -3.28 15.17 21.52
CA ASN A 49 -3.30 15.00 22.98
C ASN A 49 -4.47 14.15 23.53
N GLY A 50 -4.65 12.94 23.01
CA GLY A 50 -5.65 11.98 23.53
C GLY A 50 -7.01 12.01 22.83
N ASP A 51 -7.11 12.65 21.66
CA ASP A 51 -8.27 12.52 20.77
C ASP A 51 -8.58 11.04 20.48
N GLU A 52 -9.80 10.62 20.83
CA GLU A 52 -10.26 9.24 20.69
C GLU A 52 -10.79 8.89 19.29
N THR A 53 -10.62 9.77 18.30
CA THR A 53 -11.02 9.50 16.91
C THR A 53 -10.40 8.20 16.42
N VAL A 54 -11.25 7.23 16.09
CA VAL A 54 -10.87 5.96 15.47
C VAL A 54 -11.14 6.06 13.97
N PHE A 55 -10.10 5.77 13.19
CA PHE A 55 -10.24 5.60 11.76
C PHE A 55 -10.54 4.12 11.47
N GLU A 56 -11.65 3.88 10.81
CA GLU A 56 -12.07 2.52 10.45
C GLU A 56 -11.35 2.03 9.19
N ASP A 57 -11.00 0.74 9.19
CA ASP A 57 -10.55 0.07 7.98
C ASP A 57 -11.72 -0.10 7.03
N ILE A 58 -11.57 0.46 5.83
CA ILE A 58 -12.57 0.34 4.77
C ILE A 58 -12.23 -0.91 3.97
N PRO A 59 -13.15 -1.89 3.87
CA PRO A 59 -12.93 -3.10 3.09
C PRO A 59 -12.55 -2.78 1.65
N THR A 60 -11.70 -3.62 1.09
CA THR A 60 -11.29 -3.50 -0.31
C THR A 60 -12.48 -3.70 -1.22
N VAL A 61 -12.75 -2.71 -2.08
CA VAL A 61 -13.86 -2.74 -3.02
C VAL A 61 -13.34 -3.22 -4.38
N PRO A 62 -13.85 -4.35 -4.92
CA PRO A 62 -13.52 -4.78 -6.26
C PRO A 62 -13.97 -3.72 -7.27
N LYS A 63 -13.06 -3.31 -8.16
CA LYS A 63 -13.36 -2.37 -9.23
C LYS A 63 -12.73 -2.82 -10.55
N ALA A 64 -13.38 -2.49 -11.65
CA ALA A 64 -12.79 -2.60 -12.97
C ALA A 64 -11.97 -1.32 -13.26
N GLY A 65 -10.77 -1.48 -13.80
CA GLY A 65 -9.90 -0.37 -14.17
C GLY A 65 -8.45 -0.79 -14.33
N LEU A 66 -7.58 0.21 -14.43
CA LEU A 66 -6.13 0.04 -14.47
C LEU A 66 -5.60 0.03 -13.03
N PHE A 67 -4.88 -1.03 -12.67
CA PHE A 67 -4.32 -1.18 -11.33
C PHE A 67 -2.86 -0.75 -11.29
N TYR A 68 -2.51 -0.03 -10.23
CA TYR A 68 -1.14 0.40 -9.96
C TYR A 68 -0.78 0.11 -8.52
N TRP A 69 0.35 -0.57 -8.35
CA TRP A 69 1.04 -0.70 -7.07
C TRP A 69 2.00 0.48 -6.90
N ILE A 70 1.75 1.29 -5.89
CA ILE A 70 2.55 2.47 -5.60
C ILE A 70 3.25 2.29 -4.27
N THR A 71 4.56 2.53 -4.28
CA THR A 71 5.38 2.59 -3.07
C THR A 71 5.82 4.02 -2.86
N PHE A 72 5.41 4.60 -1.74
CA PHE A 72 5.96 5.87 -1.26
C PHE A 72 7.03 5.59 -0.21
N ILE A 73 8.21 6.20 -0.39
CA ILE A 73 9.29 6.23 0.58
C ILE A 73 9.49 7.69 0.98
N ILE A 74 9.33 7.95 2.28
CA ILE A 74 9.23 9.32 2.81
C ILE A 74 10.52 9.65 3.57
N GLU A 75 11.21 10.67 3.09
CA GLU A 75 12.33 11.34 3.77
C GLU A 75 11.85 12.71 4.28
N TYR A 76 12.54 13.31 5.25
CA TYR A 76 12.17 14.64 5.77
C TYR A 76 13.32 15.31 6.54
N PRO A 77 14.36 15.79 5.85
CA PRO A 77 15.40 16.56 6.51
C PRO A 77 14.84 17.82 7.17
N GLY A 78 15.27 18.11 8.40
CA GLY A 78 15.00 19.39 9.08
C GLY A 78 13.59 19.55 9.69
N LYS A 79 12.82 18.47 9.87
CA LYS A 79 11.55 18.50 10.62
C LYS A 79 11.65 17.77 11.94
N THR A 80 10.93 18.27 12.94
CA THR A 80 10.73 17.55 14.19
C THR A 80 9.81 16.33 13.98
N GLN A 81 9.87 15.40 14.92
CA GLN A 81 9.01 14.21 14.89
C GLN A 81 7.52 14.60 14.95
N ASP A 82 7.15 15.63 15.71
CA ASP A 82 5.75 16.03 15.88
C ASP A 82 5.19 16.71 14.63
N GLU A 83 5.98 17.55 13.96
CA GLU A 83 5.61 18.13 12.66
C GLU A 83 5.37 17.04 11.62
N LEU A 84 6.26 16.04 11.55
CA LEU A 84 6.07 14.91 10.65
C LEU A 84 4.75 14.20 10.94
N LEU A 85 4.49 13.86 12.20
CA LEU A 85 3.29 13.12 12.58
C LEU A 85 2.03 13.93 12.25
N ALA A 86 2.05 15.25 12.39
CA ALA A 86 0.96 16.12 11.97
C ALA A 86 0.72 16.07 10.46
N PHE A 87 1.77 16.10 9.64
CA PHE A 87 1.64 15.96 8.18
C PHE A 87 1.16 14.57 7.76
N TRP A 88 1.70 13.52 8.39
CA TRP A 88 1.25 12.14 8.15
C TRP A 88 -0.22 11.97 8.52
N LEU A 89 -0.71 12.63 9.58
CA LEU A 89 -2.13 12.61 9.92
C LEU A 89 -3.00 13.27 8.85
N GLN A 90 -2.56 14.39 8.27
CA GLN A 90 -3.25 15.03 7.14
C GLN A 90 -3.30 14.10 5.92
N GLU A 91 -2.17 13.47 5.61
CA GLU A 91 -2.06 12.47 4.54
C GLU A 91 -2.98 11.28 4.77
N ALA A 92 -3.02 10.78 6.00
CA ALA A 92 -3.87 9.66 6.37
C ALA A 92 -5.35 9.96 6.16
N LYS A 93 -5.80 11.16 6.54
CA LYS A 93 -7.17 11.62 6.28
C LYS A 93 -7.48 11.66 4.78
N ALA A 94 -6.57 12.20 3.96
CA ALA A 94 -6.74 12.27 2.52
C ALA A 94 -6.79 10.87 1.88
N ALA A 95 -5.85 10.00 2.21
CA ALA A 95 -5.75 8.65 1.66
C ALA A 95 -6.95 7.76 2.05
N LEU A 96 -7.43 7.87 3.28
CA LEU A 96 -8.65 7.19 3.73
C LEU A 96 -9.91 7.76 3.05
N GLY A 97 -9.95 9.05 2.74
CA GLY A 97 -10.95 9.63 1.84
C GLY A 97 -10.91 8.99 0.44
N GLY A 98 -9.70 8.76 -0.08
CA GLY A 98 -9.45 8.01 -1.31
C GLY A 98 -10.03 6.59 -1.29
N LYS A 99 -9.88 5.86 -0.17
CA LYS A 99 -10.52 4.54 0.04
C LYS A 99 -12.05 4.64 -0.02
N LYS A 100 -12.67 5.65 0.62
CA LYS A 100 -14.14 5.87 0.56
C LYS A 100 -14.65 6.12 -0.85
N SER A 101 -13.88 6.83 -1.69
CA SER A 101 -14.22 7.06 -3.11
C SER A 101 -14.02 5.83 -4.00
N GLY A 102 -13.35 4.79 -3.48
CA GLY A 102 -12.96 3.59 -4.20
C GLY A 102 -11.89 3.82 -5.27
N LYS A 103 -11.16 4.94 -5.28
CA LYS A 103 -9.96 5.11 -6.14
C LYS A 103 -8.76 4.36 -5.56
N VAL A 104 -8.64 4.41 -4.23
CA VAL A 104 -7.71 3.57 -3.49
C VAL A 104 -8.42 2.25 -3.23
N VAL A 105 -7.92 1.17 -3.83
CA VAL A 105 -8.41 -0.19 -3.61
C VAL A 105 -7.97 -0.63 -2.22
N ASP A 106 -6.68 -0.48 -1.92
CA ASP A 106 -6.14 -0.81 -0.62
C ASP A 106 -4.86 -0.04 -0.26
N LEU A 107 -4.55 0.00 1.04
CA LEU A 107 -3.55 0.91 1.60
C LEU A 107 -2.93 0.36 2.88
N TRP A 108 -1.61 0.28 2.92
CA TRP A 108 -0.88 -0.26 4.06
C TRP A 108 0.33 0.57 4.42
N LYS A 109 0.63 0.58 5.72
CA LYS A 109 1.91 1.04 6.24
C LYS A 109 2.86 -0.14 6.40
N VAL A 110 4.08 -0.02 5.91
CA VAL A 110 5.16 -0.96 6.22
C VAL A 110 5.64 -0.70 7.65
N VAL A 111 5.58 -1.70 8.52
CA VAL A 111 5.89 -1.54 9.95
C VAL A 111 7.38 -1.20 10.13
N GLY A 112 7.68 -0.19 10.96
CA GLY A 112 9.06 0.21 11.28
C GLY A 112 9.78 1.06 10.22
N GLU A 113 9.27 1.10 8.99
CA GLU A 113 9.86 1.88 7.91
C GLU A 113 9.15 3.23 7.71
N ARG A 114 9.65 4.11 6.84
CA ARG A 114 8.90 5.30 6.35
C ARG A 114 8.30 5.04 4.97
N LYS A 115 7.70 3.87 4.82
CA LYS A 115 7.22 3.33 3.55
C LYS A 115 5.71 3.03 3.58
N VAL A 116 5.00 3.39 2.53
CA VAL A 116 3.55 3.13 2.36
C VAL A 116 3.33 2.41 1.04
N TYR A 117 2.49 1.37 1.07
CA TYR A 117 2.05 0.65 -0.11
C TYR A 117 0.59 0.99 -0.42
N ILE A 118 0.33 1.35 -1.68
CA ILE A 118 -1.00 1.71 -2.16
C ILE A 118 -1.32 0.85 -3.37
N LEU A 119 -2.51 0.26 -3.37
CA LEU A 119 -3.11 -0.32 -4.57
C LEU A 119 -4.18 0.67 -5.07
N LEU A 120 -3.93 1.28 -6.24
CA LEU A 120 -4.89 2.15 -6.90
C LEU A 120 -5.64 1.41 -8.01
N CYS A 121 -6.88 1.86 -8.27
CA CYS A 121 -7.65 1.52 -9.46
C CYS A 121 -8.16 2.81 -10.09
N VAL A 122 -7.69 3.10 -11.31
CA VAL A 122 -7.98 4.33 -12.05
C VAL A 122 -8.45 4.02 -13.46
N GLU A 123 -9.07 4.99 -14.12
CA GLU A 123 -9.56 4.83 -15.50
C GLU A 123 -8.47 5.17 -16.52
N SER A 124 -7.48 5.98 -16.12
CA SER A 124 -6.40 6.44 -16.98
C SER A 124 -5.05 6.48 -16.25
N PRO A 125 -3.92 6.16 -16.90
CA PRO A 125 -2.59 6.31 -16.30
C PRO A 125 -2.32 7.73 -15.80
N TYR A 126 -2.85 8.76 -16.48
CA TYR A 126 -2.67 10.17 -16.10
C TYR A 126 -3.30 10.52 -14.75
N GLU A 127 -4.27 9.73 -14.27
CA GLU A 127 -4.83 9.96 -12.94
C GLU A 127 -3.83 9.64 -11.83
N VAL A 128 -2.87 8.73 -12.06
CA VAL A 128 -1.86 8.40 -11.06
C VAL A 128 -1.02 9.64 -10.73
N ASP A 129 -0.54 10.34 -11.75
CA ASP A 129 0.24 11.58 -11.58
C ASP A 129 -0.59 12.65 -10.88
N ARG A 130 -1.82 12.89 -11.34
CA ARG A 130 -2.73 13.90 -10.76
C ARG A 130 -3.01 13.63 -9.29
N ILE A 131 -3.37 12.39 -8.95
CA ILE A 131 -3.63 11.98 -7.56
C ILE A 131 -2.37 12.20 -6.73
N SER A 132 -1.20 11.80 -7.23
CA SER A 132 0.07 11.95 -6.49
C SER A 132 0.38 13.42 -6.19
N PHE A 133 0.25 14.32 -7.17
CA PHE A 133 0.51 15.75 -6.96
C PHE A 133 -0.51 16.41 -6.03
N ASP A 134 -1.70 15.82 -5.89
CA ASP A 134 -2.74 16.35 -5.03
C ASP A 134 -2.64 15.95 -3.56
N LEU A 135 -1.82 14.94 -3.25
CA LEU A 135 -1.60 14.47 -1.88
C LEU A 135 -1.01 15.58 -0.99
N PRO A 136 -1.52 15.77 0.24
CA PRO A 136 -1.00 16.79 1.17
C PRO A 136 0.52 16.78 1.33
N MET A 137 1.13 15.61 1.52
CA MET A 137 2.58 15.49 1.70
C MET A 137 3.35 15.82 0.43
N MET A 138 2.84 15.48 -0.75
CA MET A 138 3.48 15.83 -2.03
C MET A 138 3.48 17.34 -2.27
N LYS A 139 2.42 18.04 -1.86
CA LYS A 139 2.35 19.51 -1.93
C LYS A 139 3.30 20.21 -0.97
N GLN A 140 3.57 19.62 0.19
CA GLN A 140 4.37 20.25 1.25
C GLN A 140 5.85 19.88 1.20
N MET A 141 6.19 18.66 0.78
CA MET A 141 7.54 18.10 0.84
C MET A 141 7.80 17.08 -0.29
N GLY A 142 7.27 17.34 -1.49
CA GLY A 142 7.41 16.43 -2.63
C GLY A 142 8.85 16.15 -3.07
N ASP A 143 9.80 17.04 -2.74
CA ASP A 143 11.24 16.84 -2.95
C ASP A 143 11.84 15.78 -2.02
N CYS A 144 11.17 15.49 -0.90
CA CYS A 144 11.59 14.51 0.09
C CYS A 144 10.82 13.18 -0.03
N ILE A 145 10.06 12.98 -1.10
CA ILE A 145 9.23 11.78 -1.29
C ILE A 145 9.68 11.08 -2.56
N HIS A 146 10.14 9.83 -2.40
CA HIS A 146 10.40 8.94 -3.51
C HIS A 146 9.17 8.08 -3.79
N MET A 147 8.77 8.01 -5.07
CA MET A 147 7.59 7.27 -5.51
C MET A 147 7.98 6.24 -6.57
N GLU A 148 7.65 4.99 -6.31
CA GLU A 148 7.77 3.90 -7.29
C GLU A 148 6.38 3.46 -7.73
N VAL A 149 6.16 3.36 -9.04
CA VAL A 149 4.87 2.99 -9.62
C VAL A 149 5.06 1.77 -10.51
N LYS A 150 4.29 0.70 -10.24
CA LYS A 150 4.25 -0.52 -11.06
C LYS A 150 2.81 -0.76 -11.50
N SER A 151 2.59 -0.93 -12.81
CA SER A 151 1.31 -1.43 -13.30
C SER A 151 1.15 -2.89 -12.87
N VAL A 152 0.00 -3.21 -12.30
CA VAL A 152 -0.35 -4.57 -11.89
C VAL A 152 -1.68 -4.96 -12.51
N ARG A 153 -1.99 -6.25 -12.52
CA ARG A 153 -3.28 -6.76 -12.97
C ARG A 153 -3.77 -7.87 -12.03
N PRO A 154 -5.10 -8.06 -11.87
CA PRO A 154 -5.63 -9.18 -11.12
C PRO A 154 -5.11 -10.51 -11.67
N TYR A 155 -4.77 -11.43 -10.76
CA TYR A 155 -4.18 -12.71 -11.14
C TYR A 155 -5.17 -13.58 -11.91
N GLU A 156 -6.46 -13.49 -11.59
CA GLU A 156 -7.55 -14.20 -12.28
C GLU A 156 -7.54 -13.91 -13.78
N ALA A 157 -7.37 -12.63 -14.14
CA ALA A 157 -7.28 -12.23 -15.54
C ALA A 157 -6.03 -12.80 -16.23
N PHE A 158 -4.90 -12.83 -15.52
CA PHE A 158 -3.66 -13.43 -16.06
C PHE A 158 -3.78 -14.94 -16.22
N HIS A 159 -4.37 -15.62 -15.24
CA HIS A 159 -4.64 -17.05 -15.27
C HIS A 159 -5.56 -17.43 -16.44
N ASP A 160 -6.59 -16.64 -16.73
CA ASP A 160 -7.46 -16.89 -17.89
C ASP A 160 -6.74 -16.74 -19.22
N ASP A 161 -5.78 -15.81 -19.31
CA ASP A 161 -4.92 -15.68 -20.49
C ASP A 161 -3.98 -16.89 -20.64
N LEU A 162 -3.36 -17.34 -19.54
CA LEU A 162 -2.51 -18.54 -19.53
C LEU A 162 -3.28 -19.78 -20.03
N LYS A 163 -4.52 -19.98 -19.57
CA LYS A 163 -5.38 -21.08 -20.04
C LYS A 163 -5.58 -21.05 -21.55
N LYS A 164 -5.82 -19.87 -22.13
CA LYS A 164 -6.00 -19.71 -23.58
C LYS A 164 -4.71 -19.99 -24.35
N MET A 165 -3.55 -19.68 -23.77
CA MET A 165 -2.25 -19.92 -24.38
C MET A 165 -1.87 -21.40 -24.40
N VAL A 166 -2.14 -22.12 -23.30
CA VAL A 166 -1.85 -23.56 -23.19
C VAL A 166 -2.84 -24.43 -23.99
N ALA A 167 -4.05 -23.91 -24.26
CA ALA A 167 -5.05 -24.59 -25.09
C ALA A 167 -4.80 -24.48 -26.61
N ARG A 168 -3.68 -23.87 -27.03
CA ARG A 168 -3.21 -23.84 -28.43
C ARG A 168 -2.21 -24.97 -28.69
#